data_AF-A0A934AZL1-F1
#
_entry.id   AF-A0A934AZL1-F1
#
_cell.length_a   1.000
_cell.length_b   1.000
_cell.length_c   1.000
_cell.angle_alpha   90.00
_cell.angle_beta   90.00
_cell.angle_gamma   90.00
#
_symmetry.space_group_name_H-M   'P 1'
#
loop_
_entity.id
_entity.type
_entity.pdbx_description
1 polymer ?
#
loop_
_entity_poly.entity_id
_entity_poly.type
_entity_poly.pdbx_seq_one_letter_code
_entity_poly.pdbx_strand_id
1 'polypeptide(L)' 'SIFEYVEMYYNRQRRHSALGYRSPVAFELENMAA' A
#
# COMPACT_ATOMS: atom_id res chain seq x y z
N SER A 1 -17.66 -1.83 -6.43
CA SER A 1 -17.40 -1.05 -7.68
C SER A 1 -15.90 -1.08 -8.01
N ILE A 2 -15.43 -0.48 -9.12
CA ILE A 2 -13.98 -0.39 -9.39
C ILE A 2 -13.23 0.36 -8.29
N PHE A 3 -13.83 1.41 -7.72
CA PHE A 3 -13.28 2.17 -6.61
C PHE A 3 -13.04 1.28 -5.38
N GLU A 4 -14.06 0.52 -5.01
CA GLU A 4 -14.01 -0.43 -3.88
C GLU A 4 -12.95 -1.52 -4.09
N TYR A 5 -12.80 -2.03 -5.32
CA TYR A 5 -11.72 -2.97 -5.64
C TYR A 5 -10.33 -2.35 -5.45
N VAL A 6 -10.17 -1.10 -5.91
CA VAL A 6 -8.89 -0.39 -5.80
C VAL A 6 -8.50 -0.15 -4.35
N GLU A 7 -9.44 0.31 -3.52
CA GLU A 7 -9.16 0.60 -2.10
C GLU A 7 -9.03 -0.65 -1.24
N MET A 8 -9.97 -1.59 -1.38
CA MET A 8 -10.04 -2.75 -0.49
C MET A 8 -9.04 -3.85 -0.85
N TYR A 9 -8.57 -3.93 -2.10
CA TYR A 9 -7.71 -5.03 -2.57
C TYR A 9 -6.43 -4.55 -3.24
N TYR A 10 -6.54 -3.75 -4.30
CA TYR A 10 -5.38 -3.42 -5.14
C TYR A 10 -4.31 -2.63 -4.39
N ASN A 11 -4.68 -1.54 -3.71
CA ASN A 11 -3.75 -0.69 -2.99
C ASN A 11 -3.06 -1.43 -1.82
N ARG A 12 -3.66 -2.49 -1.27
CA ARG A 12 -3.04 -3.27 -0.18
C ARG A 12 -1.90 -4.16 -0.68
N GLN A 13 -1.96 -4.61 -1.93
CA GLN A 13 -1.01 -5.57 -2.51
C GLN A 13 0.01 -4.92 -3.45
N ARG A 14 -0.36 -3.82 -4.11
CA ARG A 14 0.51 -3.14 -5.09
C ARG A 14 1.77 -2.63 -4.42
N ARG A 15 2.92 -2.95 -5.03
CA ARG A 15 4.22 -2.40 -4.65
C ARG A 15 4.53 -1.15 -5.47
N HIS A 16 5.08 -0.14 -4.81
CA HIS A 16 5.45 1.13 -5.43
C HIS A 16 6.96 1.32 -5.38
N SER A 17 7.59 1.60 -6.52
CA SER A 17 9.04 1.87 -6.60
C SER A 17 9.45 3.05 -5.72
N ALA A 18 8.62 4.10 -5.66
CA ALA A 18 8.80 5.25 -4.79
C ALA A 18 8.80 4.89 -3.28
N LEU A 19 8.15 3.79 -2.90
CA LEU A 19 8.13 3.29 -1.53
C LEU A 19 9.21 2.22 -1.27
N GLY A 20 10.17 2.04 -2.19
CA GLY A 20 11.16 0.97 -2.11
C GLY A 20 10.56 -0.41 -2.36
N TYR A 21 9.59 -0.50 -3.29
CA TYR A 21 8.86 -1.74 -3.61
C TYR A 21 8.05 -2.32 -2.45
N ARG A 22 7.56 -1.47 -1.55
CA ARG A 22 6.60 -1.81 -0.49
C ARG A 22 5.18 -1.41 -0.89
N SER A 23 4.18 -2.03 -0.26
CA SER A 23 2.81 -1.54 -0.34
C SER A 23 2.62 -0.29 0.53
N PRO A 24 1.62 0.56 0.25
CA PRO A 24 1.26 1.70 1.08
C PRO A 24 1.11 1.33 2.56
N VAL A 25 0.39 0.23 2.85
CA VAL A 25 0.20 -0.26 4.23
C VAL A 25 1.52 -0.65 4.89
N ALA A 26 2.40 -1.38 4.18
CA ALA A 26 3.70 -1.78 4.74
C ALA A 26 4.59 -0.55 4.99
N PHE A 27 4.56 0.43 4.08
CA PHE A 27 5.28 1.68 4.24
C PHE A 27 4.80 2.48 5.45
N GLU A 28 3.49 2.60 5.65
CA GLU A 28 2.90 3.27 6.82
C GLU A 28 3.28 2.55 8.12
N LEU A 29 3.18 1.22 8.18
CA LEU A 29 3.54 0.43 9.36
C LEU A 29 5.01 0.61 9.78
N GLU A 30 5.93 0.61 8.82
CA GLU A 30 7.35 0.84 9.10
C GLU A 30 7.60 2.29 9.58
N ASN A 31 6.91 3.27 9.00
CA ASN A 31 7.06 4.67 9.40
C ASN A 31 6.43 4.99 10.77
N MET A 32 5.44 4.20 11.22
CA MET A 32 4.85 4.30 12.56
C MET A 32 5.68 3.61 13.66
N ALA A 33 6.54 2.65 13.27
CA ALA A 33 7.40 1.91 14.19
C ALA A 33 8.75 2.61 14.47
N ALA A 34 9.05 3.69 13.74
CA ALA A 34 10.24 4.53 13.88
C ALA A 34 9.95 5.77 14.75
#